data_AF-A0A2S9S0S9-F1
#
_entry.id   AF-A0A2S9S0S9-F1
#
_cell.length_a   1.000
_cell.length_b   1.000
_cell.length_c   1.000
_cell.angle_alpha   90.00
_cell.angle_beta   90.00
_cell.angle_gamma   90.00
#
_symmetry.space_group_name_H-M   'P 1'
#
loop_
_entity.id
_entity.type
_entity.pdbx_description
1 polymer ?
#
loop_
_entity_poly.entity_id
_entity_poly.type
_entity_poly.pdbx_seq_one_letter_code
_entity_poly.pdbx_strand_id
1 'polypeptide(L)'
;MAKVYLAMYKHKRDWCKEPVKAIADRITRFFTKGGYSHCEIAVQRIEFTNGHHYEHHTVWDCYSSSVQDGGVRCKQIDVYDREKWDLIPLDGVTEAQIKAYFDRTSGCKYDWWGALGIVLGIKQKRSKYFCSEWCFNAICGGENGWRFSPNQLAAIFQK
;
A
#
# COMPACT_ATOMS: atom_id res chain seq x y z
N MET A 1 15.85 12.10 -8.99
CA MET A 1 15.08 11.66 -7.81
C MET A 1 14.08 10.61 -8.27
N ALA A 2 13.97 9.49 -7.56
CA ALA A 2 12.94 8.50 -7.84
C ALA A 2 11.55 9.12 -7.67
N LYS A 3 10.64 8.82 -8.59
CA LYS A 3 9.24 9.26 -8.47
C LYS A 3 8.51 8.33 -7.51
N VAL A 4 7.76 8.91 -6.58
CA VAL A 4 6.98 8.17 -5.57
C VAL A 4 5.50 8.34 -5.88
N TYR A 5 4.77 7.24 -5.83
CA TYR A 5 3.34 7.19 -6.10
C TYR A 5 2.63 6.45 -4.99
N LEU A 6 1.38 6.82 -4.75
CA LEU A 6 0.43 6.02 -3.99
C LEU A 6 -0.36 5.16 -4.99
N ALA A 7 -0.12 3.86 -4.98
CA ALA A 7 -0.79 2.88 -5.82
C ALA A 7 -2.02 2.31 -5.10
N MET A 8 -3.20 2.56 -5.66
CA MET A 8 -4.50 2.16 -5.13
C MET A 8 -5.04 0.96 -5.89
N TYR A 9 -5.30 -0.15 -5.19
CA TYR A 9 -5.80 -1.38 -5.81
C TYR A 9 -7.33 -1.34 -5.95
N LYS A 10 -7.83 -1.41 -7.18
CA LYS A 10 -9.27 -1.38 -7.51
C LYS A 10 -9.80 -2.68 -8.11
N HIS A 11 -8.95 -3.64 -8.44
CA HIS A 11 -9.38 -4.87 -9.12
C HIS A 11 -10.28 -5.76 -8.25
N LYS A 12 -11.27 -6.40 -8.87
CA LYS A 12 -12.11 -7.40 -8.22
C LYS A 12 -11.52 -8.79 -8.43
N ARG A 13 -10.86 -9.32 -7.41
CA ARG A 13 -10.34 -10.70 -7.44
C ARG A 13 -11.46 -11.71 -7.60
N ASP A 14 -11.19 -12.74 -8.38
CA ASP A 14 -12.11 -13.83 -8.59
C ASP A 14 -12.24 -14.69 -7.32
N TRP A 15 -13.47 -14.83 -6.83
CA TRP A 15 -13.80 -15.63 -5.65
C TRP A 15 -13.40 -17.10 -5.84
N CYS A 16 -13.49 -17.62 -7.06
CA CYS A 16 -13.22 -19.02 -7.34
C CYS A 16 -11.73 -19.38 -7.21
N LYS A 17 -10.84 -18.39 -7.39
CA LYS A 17 -9.38 -18.57 -7.32
C LYS A 17 -8.81 -18.20 -5.96
N GLU A 18 -9.29 -17.11 -5.35
CA GLU A 18 -8.74 -16.59 -4.09
C GLU A 18 -9.85 -16.12 -3.13
N PRO A 19 -10.66 -17.04 -2.58
CA PRO A 19 -11.89 -16.71 -1.86
C PRO A 19 -11.65 -15.83 -0.63
N VAL A 20 -10.64 -16.13 0.18
CA VAL A 20 -10.31 -15.33 1.39
C VAL A 20 -9.95 -13.89 1.03
N LYS A 21 -9.19 -13.69 -0.06
CA LYS A 21 -8.78 -12.35 -0.52
C LYS A 21 -9.96 -11.59 -1.09
N ALA A 22 -10.80 -12.24 -1.88
CA ALA A 22 -12.01 -11.65 -2.42
C ALA A 22 -13.00 -11.22 -1.33
N ILE A 23 -13.13 -12.01 -0.24
CA ILE A 23 -13.93 -11.64 0.94
C ILE A 23 -13.36 -10.39 1.60
N ALA A 24 -12.08 -10.39 1.93
CA ALA A 24 -11.43 -9.25 2.57
C ALA A 24 -11.56 -7.98 1.72
N ASP A 25 -11.33 -8.08 0.41
CA ASP A 25 -11.49 -6.97 -0.52
C ASP A 25 -12.94 -6.44 -0.54
N ARG A 26 -13.92 -7.34 -0.50
CA ARG A 26 -15.35 -6.97 -0.48
C ARG A 26 -15.77 -6.33 0.84
N ILE A 27 -15.29 -6.84 1.96
CA ILE A 27 -15.51 -6.28 3.29
C ILE A 27 -14.93 -4.86 3.34
N THR A 28 -13.66 -4.68 2.97
CA THR A 28 -13.03 -3.35 2.95
C THR A 28 -13.83 -2.36 2.11
N ARG A 29 -14.20 -2.73 0.87
CA ARG A 29 -15.00 -1.85 0.00
C ARG A 29 -16.37 -1.51 0.59
N PHE A 30 -17.03 -2.49 1.22
CA PHE A 30 -18.33 -2.30 1.85
C PHE A 30 -18.24 -1.31 3.03
N PHE A 31 -17.27 -1.50 3.93
CA PHE A 31 -17.10 -0.64 5.11
C PHE A 31 -16.58 0.76 4.76
N THR A 32 -15.68 0.85 3.78
CA THR A 32 -15.08 2.13 3.38
C THR A 32 -15.87 2.85 2.30
N LYS A 33 -17.00 2.27 1.85
CA LYS A 33 -17.91 2.79 0.81
C LYS A 33 -17.18 3.30 -0.43
N GLY A 34 -16.14 2.60 -0.88
CA GLY A 34 -15.32 3.02 -2.02
C GLY A 34 -14.76 1.87 -2.85
N GLY A 35 -14.15 2.21 -3.99
CA GLY A 35 -13.67 1.23 -4.98
C GLY A 35 -12.36 0.53 -4.61
N TYR A 36 -11.57 1.14 -3.71
CA TYR A 36 -10.25 0.65 -3.35
C TYR A 36 -10.31 -0.32 -2.18
N SER A 37 -9.58 -1.43 -2.29
CA SER A 37 -9.47 -2.41 -1.20
C SER A 37 -8.08 -2.45 -0.55
N HIS A 38 -7.05 -1.92 -1.23
CA HIS A 38 -5.68 -1.92 -0.75
C HIS A 38 -4.91 -0.72 -1.31
N CYS A 39 -3.83 -0.32 -0.65
CA CYS A 39 -2.92 0.71 -1.15
C CYS A 39 -1.47 0.36 -0.84
N GLU A 40 -0.56 0.83 -1.69
CA GLU A 40 0.88 0.62 -1.63
C GLU A 40 1.59 1.93 -1.96
N ILE A 41 2.75 2.19 -1.37
CA ILE A 41 3.64 3.27 -1.83
C ILE A 41 4.59 2.68 -2.85
N ALA A 42 4.46 3.08 -4.12
CA ALA A 42 5.30 2.63 -5.21
C ALA A 42 6.42 3.62 -5.47
N VAL A 43 7.67 3.17 -5.32
CA VAL A 43 8.87 3.92 -5.68
C VAL A 43 9.37 3.44 -7.03
N GLN A 44 9.48 4.35 -7.99
CA GLN A 44 10.01 4.04 -9.32
C GLN A 44 11.52 3.89 -9.27
N ARG A 45 12.04 2.73 -9.68
CA ARG A 45 13.47 2.47 -9.87
C ARG A 45 13.74 2.06 -11.32
N ILE A 46 14.88 2.50 -11.84
CA ILE A 46 15.36 2.11 -13.16
C ILE A 46 16.45 1.07 -12.93
N GLU A 47 16.26 -0.15 -13.42
CA GLU A 47 17.30 -1.18 -13.43
C GLU A 47 17.95 -1.24 -14.81
N PHE A 48 19.27 -1.21 -14.81
CA PHE A 48 20.09 -1.38 -16.00
C PHE A 48 20.53 -2.83 -16.09
N THR A 49 20.20 -3.49 -17.20
CA THR A 49 20.57 -4.89 -17.41
C THR A 49 22.03 -4.97 -17.87
N ASN A 50 22.82 -5.89 -17.31
CA ASN A 50 24.26 -6.04 -17.60
C ASN A 50 24.58 -6.60 -19.00
N GLY A 51 23.59 -6.88 -19.85
CA GLY A 51 23.77 -7.48 -21.16
C GLY A 51 23.25 -6.59 -22.28
N HIS A 52 24.18 -6.03 -23.06
CA HIS A 52 23.96 -5.38 -24.36
C HIS A 52 23.06 -4.12 -24.39
N HIS A 53 23.70 -2.97 -24.62
CA HIS A 53 23.13 -1.75 -25.21
C HIS A 53 21.79 -1.22 -24.63
N TYR A 54 21.87 -0.41 -23.57
CA TYR A 54 20.84 0.54 -23.12
C TYR A 54 19.41 0.01 -22.82
N GLU A 55 19.21 -1.28 -22.60
CA GLU A 55 17.94 -1.77 -22.08
C GLU A 55 17.80 -1.41 -20.60
N HIS A 56 16.86 -0.50 -20.32
CA HIS A 56 16.50 -0.08 -18.99
C HIS A 56 15.06 -0.52 -18.70
N HIS A 57 14.87 -1.28 -17.63
CA HIS A 57 13.53 -1.67 -17.19
C HIS A 57 13.10 -0.80 -16.03
N THR A 58 11.88 -0.23 -16.14
CA THR A 58 11.25 0.47 -15.03
C THR A 58 10.66 -0.57 -14.10
N VAL A 59 11.15 -0.59 -12.86
CA VAL A 59 10.66 -1.44 -11.80
C VAL A 59 10.06 -0.60 -10.67
N TRP A 60 9.15 -1.19 -9.92
CA TRP A 60 8.40 -0.51 -8.87
C TRP A 60 8.54 -1.25 -7.56
N ASP A 61 9.28 -0.65 -6.62
CA ASP A 61 9.38 -1.15 -5.26
C ASP A 61 8.16 -0.65 -4.49
N CYS A 62 7.26 -1.57 -4.13
CA CYS A 62 6.02 -1.26 -3.42
C CYS A 62 6.17 -1.56 -1.93
N TYR A 63 5.92 -0.54 -1.11
CA TYR A 63 6.00 -0.59 0.34
C TYR A 63 4.59 -0.46 0.95
N SER A 64 4.22 -1.42 1.80
CA SER A 64 3.01 -1.34 2.63
C SER A 64 3.04 -2.37 3.76
N SER A 65 1.93 -2.47 4.49
CA SER A 65 1.64 -3.62 5.34
C SER A 65 0.55 -4.50 4.73
N SER A 66 0.80 -5.81 4.65
CA SER A 66 -0.13 -6.78 4.07
C SER A 66 -0.41 -7.97 4.99
N VAL A 67 -1.69 -8.37 5.04
CA VAL A 67 -2.15 -9.54 5.79
C VAL A 67 -1.42 -10.80 5.34
N GLN A 68 -1.28 -10.94 4.02
CA GLN A 68 -0.80 -12.16 3.37
C GLN A 68 0.67 -12.40 3.67
N ASP A 69 1.44 -11.32 3.76
CA ASP A 69 2.88 -11.38 4.03
C ASP A 69 3.18 -11.17 5.52
N GLY A 70 2.14 -11.17 6.35
CA GLY A 70 2.27 -11.17 7.80
C GLY A 70 2.77 -9.86 8.41
N GLY A 71 2.85 -8.76 7.66
CA GLY A 71 3.26 -7.46 8.20
C GLY A 71 3.72 -6.44 7.16
N VAL A 72 4.56 -5.52 7.63
CA VAL A 72 5.25 -4.53 6.79
C VAL A 72 6.18 -5.23 5.82
N ARG A 73 6.11 -4.88 4.54
CA ARG A 73 6.85 -5.51 3.45
C ARG A 73 7.30 -4.50 2.39
N CYS A 74 8.32 -4.91 1.65
CA CYS A 74 8.68 -4.31 0.37
C CYS A 74 8.62 -5.42 -0.69
N LYS A 75 7.85 -5.22 -1.76
CA LYS A 75 7.72 -6.18 -2.86
C LYS A 75 7.71 -5.46 -4.19
N GLN A 76 8.41 -6.02 -5.17
CA GLN A 76 8.31 -5.55 -6.55
C GLN A 76 6.96 -5.97 -7.14
N ILE A 77 6.14 -5.00 -7.54
CA ILE A 77 4.80 -5.25 -8.08
C ILE A 77 4.67 -4.46 -9.38
N ASP A 78 4.09 -5.10 -10.41
CA ASP A 78 3.67 -4.37 -11.60
C ASP A 78 2.40 -3.56 -11.30
N VAL A 79 2.62 -2.28 -11.00
CA VAL A 79 1.57 -1.30 -10.73
C VAL A 79 1.20 -0.47 -11.98
N TYR A 80 1.77 -0.80 -13.15
CA TYR A 80 1.46 -0.11 -14.40
C TYR A 80 0.11 -0.56 -14.99
N ASP A 81 -0.37 -1.75 -14.61
CA ASP A 81 -1.69 -2.25 -14.98
C ASP A 81 -2.82 -1.36 -14.43
N ARG A 82 -3.31 -0.45 -15.27
CA ARG A 82 -4.37 0.52 -14.97
C ARG A 82 -5.74 -0.10 -14.77
N GLU A 83 -5.95 -1.36 -15.14
CA GLU A 83 -7.19 -2.07 -14.81
C GLU A 83 -7.18 -2.45 -13.33
N LYS A 84 -6.00 -2.73 -12.77
CA LYS A 84 -5.82 -3.16 -11.39
C LYS A 84 -5.48 -2.03 -10.43
N TRP A 85 -4.74 -1.04 -10.89
CA TRP A 85 -4.13 0.00 -10.06
C TRP A 85 -4.45 1.41 -10.57
N ASP A 86 -4.78 2.29 -9.63
CA ASP A 86 -4.71 3.73 -9.85
C ASP A 86 -3.46 4.27 -9.18
N LEU A 87 -2.62 4.98 -9.94
CA LEU A 87 -1.40 5.60 -9.44
C LEU A 87 -1.64 7.08 -9.21
N ILE A 88 -1.51 7.52 -7.95
CA ILE A 88 -1.59 8.92 -7.54
C ILE A 88 -0.16 9.41 -7.26
N PRO A 89 0.37 10.43 -7.97
CA PRO A 89 1.70 10.95 -7.71
C PRO A 89 1.75 11.63 -6.33
N LEU A 90 2.82 11.41 -5.57
CA LEU A 90 3.02 12.03 -4.27
C LEU A 90 4.07 13.14 -4.36
N ASP A 91 3.62 14.39 -4.37
CA ASP A 91 4.50 15.56 -4.36
C ASP A 91 5.12 15.76 -2.97
N GLY A 92 6.42 16.05 -2.92
CA GLY A 92 7.13 16.34 -1.67
C GLY A 92 7.48 15.12 -0.81
N VAL A 93 7.12 13.91 -1.25
CA VAL A 93 7.50 12.65 -0.60
C VAL A 93 8.75 12.09 -1.27
N THR A 94 9.78 11.80 -0.47
CA THR A 94 11.05 11.26 -0.99
C THR A 94 11.16 9.76 -0.75
N GLU A 95 11.85 9.06 -1.64
CA GLU A 95 12.20 7.65 -1.45
C GLU A 95 12.92 7.41 -0.11
N ALA A 96 13.85 8.30 0.26
CA ALA A 96 14.60 8.20 1.50
C ALA A 96 13.68 8.22 2.74
N GLN A 97 12.63 9.06 2.72
CA GLN A 97 11.63 9.10 3.78
C GLN A 97 10.88 7.77 3.89
N ILE A 98 10.47 7.20 2.75
CA ILE A 98 9.75 5.91 2.72
C ILE A 98 10.64 4.78 3.24
N LYS A 99 11.90 4.71 2.76
CA LYS A 99 12.87 3.71 3.23
C LYS A 99 13.18 3.87 4.72
N ALA A 100 13.38 5.09 5.21
CA ALA A 100 13.62 5.32 6.63
C ALA A 100 12.42 4.93 7.52
N TYR A 101 11.19 5.08 7.03
CA TYR A 101 10.00 4.58 7.75
C TYR A 101 9.88 3.05 7.65
N PHE A 102 10.19 2.47 6.49
CA PHE A 102 10.26 1.03 6.30
C PHE A 102 11.30 0.38 7.22
N ASP A 103 12.53 0.86 7.27
CA ASP A 103 13.58 0.29 8.12
C ASP A 103 13.21 0.33 9.61
N ARG A 104 12.51 1.39 10.04
CA ARG A 104 11.99 1.51 11.42
C ARG A 104 10.84 0.56 11.74
N THR A 105 10.07 0.13 10.73
CA THR A 105 8.86 -0.68 10.89
C THR A 105 8.97 -2.08 10.30
N SER A 106 10.13 -2.40 9.72
CA SER A 106 10.44 -3.70 9.14
C SER A 106 10.41 -4.77 10.24
N GLY A 107 9.67 -5.85 9.99
CA GLY A 107 9.42 -6.89 10.99
C GLY A 107 8.21 -6.64 11.90
N CYS A 108 7.53 -5.48 11.82
CA CYS A 108 6.23 -5.31 12.48
C CYS A 108 5.17 -6.23 11.85
N LYS A 109 4.49 -7.02 12.69
CA LYS A 109 3.49 -8.02 12.25
C LYS A 109 2.20 -7.36 11.79
N TYR A 110 1.42 -8.04 10.95
CA TYR A 110 0.13 -7.55 10.49
C TYR A 110 -0.95 -7.65 11.57
N ASP A 111 -1.86 -6.67 11.62
CA ASP A 111 -2.99 -6.70 12.57
C ASP A 111 -4.23 -7.41 12.02
N TRP A 112 -4.33 -8.70 12.33
CA TRP A 112 -5.57 -9.46 12.11
C TRP A 112 -6.75 -8.93 12.95
N TRP A 113 -6.50 -8.47 14.18
CA TRP A 113 -7.53 -7.85 15.04
C TRP A 113 -7.78 -6.38 14.66
N GLY A 114 -6.75 -5.79 14.07
CA GLY A 114 -6.69 -4.63 13.17
C GLY A 114 -7.86 -4.38 12.27
N ALA A 115 -7.84 -5.18 11.22
CA ALA A 115 -8.79 -5.16 10.14
C ALA A 115 -10.22 -5.39 10.64
N LEU A 116 -10.40 -6.21 11.68
CA LEU A 116 -11.69 -6.38 12.35
C LEU A 116 -12.11 -5.14 13.16
N GLY A 117 -11.16 -4.47 13.81
CA GLY A 117 -11.42 -3.25 14.61
C GLY A 117 -11.69 -2.01 13.77
N ILE A 118 -11.37 -1.98 12.47
CA ILE A 118 -11.85 -0.93 11.54
C ILE A 118 -13.38 -0.95 11.45
N VAL A 119 -14.00 -2.13 11.57
CA VAL A 119 -15.47 -2.27 11.67
C VAL A 119 -16.01 -1.74 13.00
N LEU A 120 -15.20 -1.72 14.05
CA LEU A 120 -15.60 -1.39 15.43
C LEU A 120 -15.04 -0.06 15.97
N GLY A 121 -14.25 0.68 15.19
CA GLY A 121 -13.69 1.99 15.59
C GLY A 121 -12.63 1.95 16.70
N ILE A 122 -11.99 0.81 16.94
CA ILE A 122 -11.05 0.62 18.06
C ILE A 122 -9.61 0.92 17.64
N LYS A 123 -8.93 1.77 18.42
CA LYS A 123 -7.50 2.08 18.28
C LYS A 123 -6.66 0.80 18.26
N GLN A 124 -5.98 0.54 17.15
CA GLN A 124 -5.19 -0.67 16.97
C GLN A 124 -3.88 -0.64 17.76
N LYS A 125 -3.38 -1.83 18.10
CA LYS A 125 -2.14 -1.95 18.89
C LYS A 125 -0.96 -1.48 18.04
N ARG A 126 -0.07 -0.67 18.62
CA ARG A 126 1.16 -0.13 18.01
C ARG A 126 2.08 -1.14 17.31
N SER A 127 1.94 -2.44 17.59
CA SER A 127 2.78 -3.48 17.01
C SER A 127 2.29 -3.98 15.65
N LYS A 128 1.22 -3.40 15.11
CA LYS A 128 0.57 -3.95 13.94
C LYS A 128 -0.11 -2.89 13.06
N TYR A 129 0.16 -2.94 11.77
CA TYR A 129 -0.25 -1.93 10.79
C TYR A 129 -1.21 -2.51 9.75
N PHE A 130 -2.14 -1.69 9.24
CA PHE A 130 -2.84 -1.98 7.99
C PHE A 130 -2.28 -1.14 6.83
N CYS A 131 -2.65 -1.49 5.60
CA CYS A 131 -2.02 -0.93 4.40
C CYS A 131 -2.12 0.61 4.33
N SER A 132 -3.31 1.18 4.54
CA SER A 132 -3.50 2.63 4.48
C SER A 132 -2.94 3.38 5.67
N GLU A 133 -2.93 2.79 6.88
CA GLU A 133 -2.26 3.38 8.03
C GLU A 133 -0.76 3.49 7.80
N TRP A 134 -0.13 2.40 7.36
CA TRP A 134 1.30 2.38 7.09
C TRP A 134 1.65 3.41 6.01
N CYS A 135 0.87 3.44 4.91
CA CYS A 135 1.08 4.40 3.83
C CYS A 135 0.92 5.85 4.33
N PHE A 136 -0.13 6.15 5.10
CA PHE A 136 -0.35 7.49 5.64
C PHE A 136 0.80 7.93 6.57
N ASN A 137 1.21 7.07 7.49
CA ASN A 137 2.29 7.37 8.44
C ASN A 137 3.63 7.56 7.72
N ALA A 138 3.90 6.77 6.67
CA ALA A 138 5.09 6.91 5.84
C ALA A 138 5.10 8.23 5.06
N ILE A 139 3.94 8.69 4.56
CA ILE A 139 3.79 9.91 3.76
C ILE A 139 3.82 11.18 4.64
N CYS A 140 2.99 11.23 5.68
CA CYS A 140 2.79 12.44 6.48
C CYS A 140 3.73 12.55 7.69
N GLY A 141 4.37 11.46 8.09
CA GLY A 141 5.15 11.39 9.32
C GLY A 141 4.26 11.41 10.57
N GLY A 142 4.11 10.27 11.23
CA GLY A 142 3.36 10.18 12.49
C GLY A 142 2.76 8.81 12.75
N GLU A 143 1.83 8.73 13.70
CA GLU A 143 1.12 7.49 14.08
C GLU A 143 -0.42 7.64 13.95
N ASN A 144 -0.91 8.67 13.26
CA ASN A 144 -2.35 8.97 13.16
C ASN A 144 -3.05 8.28 11.98
N GLY A 145 -2.33 7.45 11.21
CA GLY A 145 -2.83 6.73 10.04
C GLY A 145 -3.97 5.76 10.33
N TRP A 146 -4.13 5.30 11.57
CA TRP A 146 -5.19 4.37 11.98
C TRP A 146 -6.62 4.88 11.71
N ARG A 147 -6.77 6.19 11.45
CA ARG A 147 -8.06 6.84 11.17
C ARG A 147 -8.47 6.79 9.70
N PHE A 148 -7.55 6.43 8.79
CA PHE A 148 -7.73 6.61 7.36
C PHE A 148 -7.79 5.26 6.63
N SER A 149 -8.92 5.02 5.98
CA SER A 149 -9.10 3.92 5.03
C SER A 149 -8.38 4.19 3.69
N PRO A 150 -8.16 3.16 2.85
CA PRO A 150 -7.58 3.35 1.51
C PRO A 150 -8.37 4.38 0.67
N ASN A 151 -9.71 4.36 0.73
CA ASN A 151 -10.53 5.30 -0.03
C ASN A 151 -10.41 6.75 0.49
N GLN A 152 -10.30 6.94 1.80
CA GLN A 152 -10.02 8.26 2.37
C GLN A 152 -8.62 8.74 1.98
N LEU A 153 -7.63 7.84 1.98
CA LEU A 153 -6.28 8.16 1.56
C LEU A 153 -6.23 8.59 0.10
N ALA A 154 -6.93 7.87 -0.79
CA ALA A 154 -7.10 8.28 -2.17
C ALA A 154 -7.72 9.68 -2.25
N ALA A 155 -8.83 9.95 -1.56
CA ALA A 155 -9.48 11.27 -1.58
C ALA A 155 -8.59 12.41 -1.05
N ILE A 156 -7.66 12.13 -0.13
CA ILE A 156 -6.73 13.14 0.42
C ILE A 156 -5.63 13.50 -0.58
N PHE A 157 -5.11 12.51 -1.30
CA PHE A 157 -3.93 12.68 -2.17
C PHE A 157 -4.28 12.82 -3.66
N GLN A 158 -5.49 12.44 -4.07
CA GLN A 158 -6.02 12.63 -5.41
C GLN A 158 -6.46 14.10 -5.54
N LYS A 159 -5.55 14.93 -6.05
CA LYS A 159 -5.81 16.33 -6.40
C LYS A 159 -6.48 16.45 -7.77
#